data_AF-A0A1G3AJT9-F1
#
_entry.id   AF-A0A1G3AJT9-F1
#
_cell.length_a   1.000
_cell.length_b   1.000
_cell.length_c   1.000
_cell.angle_alpha   90.00
_cell.angle_beta   90.00
_cell.angle_gamma   90.00
#
_symmetry.space_group_name_H-M   'P 1'
#
loop_
_entity.id
_entity.type
_entity.pdbx_description
1 polymer ?
#
loop_
_entity_poly.entity_id
_entity_poly.type
_entity_poly.pdbx_seq_one_letter_code
_entity_poly.pdbx_strand_id
1 'polypeptide(L)'
;MVPKNSVAVGLSALLVCSMAAGAAPGQPAPDPDAEMLKARASRFLEGVSQGTAQAAYQELLAGSPLLKQAKEVEALVKKTDQLKDRFGAYRESELIAVRRVGNDLVLLKYLYKCENFPVVFYFAFYRTSRAEGPTEAGSTWRVIIVRFDTELELLGLGPDVK
;
A
#
# COMPACT_ATOMS: atom_id res chain seq x y z
N MET A 1 -4.04 45.24 70.62
CA MET A 1 -5.08 44.78 69.67
C MET A 1 -4.46 44.75 68.28
N VAL A 2 -4.11 43.55 67.82
CA VAL A 2 -3.55 43.27 66.48
C VAL A 2 -4.53 42.31 65.81
N PRO A 3 -5.10 42.62 64.63
CA PRO A 3 -6.06 41.74 64.00
C PRO A 3 -5.40 40.58 63.27
N LYS A 4 -6.16 39.49 63.23
CA LYS A 4 -5.88 38.13 62.75
C LYS A 4 -5.50 38.07 61.26
N ASN A 5 -4.45 37.29 60.97
CA ASN A 5 -4.14 36.80 59.64
C ASN A 5 -5.13 35.69 59.25
N SER A 6 -5.91 35.92 58.19
CA SER A 6 -6.71 34.87 57.54
C SER A 6 -5.90 34.26 56.40
N VAL A 7 -5.69 32.94 56.50
CA VAL A 7 -5.04 32.09 55.50
C VAL A 7 -5.92 32.00 54.26
N ALA A 8 -5.41 32.43 53.10
CA ALA A 8 -6.03 32.23 51.80
C ALA A 8 -5.68 30.83 51.28
N VAL A 9 -6.69 29.95 51.19
CA VAL A 9 -6.58 28.64 50.52
C VAL A 9 -6.76 28.87 49.02
N GLY A 10 -5.66 28.76 48.27
CA GLY A 10 -5.66 28.82 46.82
C GLY A 10 -6.23 27.53 46.22
N LEU A 11 -7.38 27.65 45.57
CA LEU A 11 -8.00 26.56 44.80
C LEU A 11 -7.38 26.56 43.39
N SER A 12 -6.32 25.77 43.19
CA SER A 12 -5.69 25.59 41.87
C SER A 12 -6.60 24.79 40.95
N ALA A 13 -7.15 25.43 39.92
CA ALA A 13 -7.86 24.77 38.84
C ALA A 13 -6.87 24.03 37.92
N LEU A 14 -6.93 22.70 37.94
CA LEU A 14 -6.25 21.83 36.98
C LEU A 14 -6.96 21.97 35.62
N LEU A 15 -6.37 22.75 34.71
CA LEU A 15 -6.77 22.78 33.30
C LEU A 15 -6.32 21.47 32.64
N VAL A 16 -7.24 20.52 32.48
CA VAL A 16 -7.02 19.33 31.64
C VAL A 16 -7.14 19.79 30.19
N CYS A 17 -6.00 20.06 29.54
CA CYS A 17 -5.95 20.26 28.10
C CYS A 17 -6.20 18.90 27.41
N SER A 18 -7.47 18.64 27.06
CA SER A 18 -7.82 17.57 26.13
C SER A 18 -7.21 17.90 24.77
N MET A 19 -6.12 17.22 24.42
CA MET A 19 -5.56 17.29 23.07
C MET A 19 -6.49 16.55 22.12
N ALA A 20 -7.52 17.23 21.63
CA ALA A 20 -8.21 16.82 20.42
C ALA A 20 -7.22 17.01 19.26
N ALA A 21 -6.68 15.90 18.74
CA ALA A 21 -5.91 15.89 17.51
C ALA A 21 -6.83 16.28 16.35
N GLY A 22 -6.99 17.58 16.12
CA GLY A 22 -7.67 18.11 14.95
C GLY A 22 -6.82 17.79 13.72
N ALA A 23 -7.37 17.00 12.80
CA ALA A 23 -6.77 16.79 11.49
C ALA A 23 -6.57 18.16 10.80
N ALA A 24 -5.35 18.42 10.32
CA ALA A 24 -5.05 19.66 9.63
C ALA A 24 -5.92 19.79 8.36
N PRO A 25 -6.53 20.96 8.10
CA PRO A 25 -7.31 21.16 6.88
C PRO A 25 -6.39 21.02 5.66
N GLY A 26 -6.75 20.13 4.74
CA GLY A 26 -6.02 19.89 3.49
C GLY A 26 -5.37 18.51 3.35
N GLN A 27 -5.40 17.66 4.38
CA GLN A 27 -5.06 16.25 4.18
C GLN A 27 -6.24 15.52 3.50
N PRO A 28 -6.02 14.84 2.35
CA PRO A 28 -7.05 14.00 1.76
C PRO A 28 -7.51 12.97 2.80
N ALA A 29 -8.82 12.77 2.91
CA ALA A 29 -9.38 11.80 3.84
C ALA A 29 -8.74 10.42 3.60
N PRO A 30 -8.51 9.63 4.67
CA PRO A 30 -7.98 8.27 4.53
C PRO A 30 -8.82 7.47 3.53
N ASP A 31 -8.14 6.82 2.58
CA ASP A 31 -8.77 5.95 1.58
C ASP A 31 -8.63 4.48 2.03
N PRO A 32 -9.64 3.92 2.72
CA PRO A 32 -9.53 2.58 3.31
C PRO A 32 -9.35 1.48 2.26
N ASP A 33 -9.90 1.66 1.05
CA ASP A 33 -9.64 0.73 -0.04
C ASP A 33 -8.16 0.77 -0.43
N ALA A 34 -7.59 1.96 -0.62
CA ALA A 34 -6.18 2.08 -0.97
C ALA A 34 -5.27 1.47 0.11
N GLU A 35 -5.57 1.64 1.40
CA GLU A 35 -4.84 0.97 2.48
C GLU A 35 -4.92 -0.56 2.40
N MET A 36 -6.11 -1.12 2.21
CA MET A 36 -6.29 -2.56 2.03
C MET A 36 -5.52 -3.08 0.80
N LEU A 37 -5.57 -2.37 -0.32
CA LEU A 37 -4.88 -2.76 -1.56
C LEU A 37 -3.36 -2.66 -1.43
N LYS A 38 -2.86 -1.65 -0.70
CA LYS A 38 -1.45 -1.55 -0.32
C LYS A 38 -1.01 -2.74 0.52
N ALA A 39 -1.79 -3.13 1.52
CA ALA A 39 -1.49 -4.30 2.34
C ALA A 39 -1.41 -5.60 1.51
N ARG A 40 -2.31 -5.76 0.53
CA ARG A 40 -2.27 -6.90 -0.40
C ARG A 40 -1.00 -6.90 -1.28
N ALA A 41 -0.63 -5.75 -1.85
CA ALA A 41 0.59 -5.63 -2.63
C ALA A 41 1.86 -5.88 -1.79
N SER A 42 1.91 -5.32 -0.57
CA SER A 42 3.03 -5.53 0.35
C SER A 42 3.20 -6.99 0.74
N ARG A 43 2.11 -7.71 1.06
CA ARG A 43 2.17 -9.15 1.36
C ARG A 43 2.67 -9.96 0.17
N PHE A 44 2.24 -9.60 -1.05
CA PHE A 44 2.76 -10.24 -2.26
C PHE A 44 4.29 -10.04 -2.38
N LEU A 45 4.78 -8.81 -2.21
CA LEU A 45 6.22 -8.51 -2.30
C LEU A 45 7.03 -9.21 -1.19
N GLU A 46 6.45 -9.36 0.00
CA GLU A 46 7.02 -10.16 1.09
C GLU A 46 7.10 -11.65 0.72
N GLY A 47 6.05 -12.22 0.12
CA GLY A 47 6.11 -13.59 -0.39
C GLY A 47 7.19 -13.78 -1.46
N VAL A 48 7.35 -12.79 -2.35
CA VAL A 48 8.44 -12.77 -3.35
C VAL A 48 9.82 -12.71 -2.68
N SER A 49 10.02 -11.87 -1.66
CA SER A 49 11.32 -11.79 -0.97
C SER A 49 11.70 -13.05 -0.21
N GLN A 50 10.71 -13.85 0.20
CA GLN A 50 10.89 -15.14 0.86
C GLN A 50 11.08 -16.31 -0.13
N GLY A 51 11.07 -16.06 -1.44
CA GLY A 51 11.20 -17.11 -2.46
C GLY A 51 9.94 -17.95 -2.65
N THR A 52 8.77 -17.42 -2.27
CA THR A 52 7.47 -18.10 -2.37
C THR A 52 6.62 -17.53 -3.51
N ALA A 53 7.23 -17.12 -4.62
CA ALA A 53 6.57 -16.38 -5.69
C ALA A 53 5.30 -17.09 -6.21
N GLN A 54 5.35 -18.41 -6.42
CA GLN A 54 4.17 -19.18 -6.85
C GLN A 54 2.98 -18.98 -5.91
N ALA A 55 3.18 -19.14 -4.59
CA ALA A 55 2.11 -18.96 -3.61
C ALA A 55 1.65 -17.50 -3.54
N ALA A 56 2.58 -16.55 -3.59
CA ALA A 56 2.28 -15.13 -3.59
C ALA A 56 1.41 -14.72 -4.79
N TYR A 57 1.68 -15.25 -5.99
CA TYR A 57 0.85 -15.00 -7.17
C TYR A 57 -0.54 -15.63 -7.05
N GLN A 58 -0.66 -16.84 -6.52
CA GLN A 58 -1.97 -17.48 -6.30
C GLN A 58 -2.84 -16.66 -5.35
N GLU A 59 -2.26 -16.15 -4.25
CA GLU A 59 -2.98 -15.28 -3.32
C GLU A 59 -3.34 -13.92 -3.94
N LEU A 60 -2.37 -13.24 -4.56
CA LEU A 60 -2.57 -11.91 -5.15
C LEU A 60 -3.67 -11.93 -6.22
N LEU A 61 -3.64 -12.95 -7.08
CA LEU A 61 -4.53 -13.10 -8.22
C LEU A 61 -5.83 -13.82 -7.85
N ALA A 62 -6.08 -14.17 -6.59
CA ALA A 62 -7.33 -14.79 -6.17
C ALA A 62 -8.54 -13.95 -6.65
N GLY A 63 -9.48 -14.62 -7.32
CA GLY A 63 -10.66 -13.99 -7.94
C GLY A 63 -10.38 -13.21 -9.23
N SER A 64 -9.12 -13.03 -9.65
CA SER A 64 -8.77 -12.38 -10.91
C SER A 64 -8.99 -13.31 -12.12
N PRO A 65 -9.48 -12.79 -13.26
CA PRO A 65 -9.46 -13.54 -14.52
C PRO A 65 -8.03 -13.88 -14.99
N LEU A 66 -6.99 -13.21 -14.47
CA LEU A 66 -5.60 -13.51 -14.80
C LEU A 66 -5.20 -14.94 -14.38
N LEU A 67 -5.80 -15.53 -13.34
CA LEU A 67 -5.52 -16.93 -12.97
C LEU A 67 -5.91 -17.93 -14.06
N LYS A 68 -6.81 -17.56 -14.98
CA LYS A 68 -7.20 -18.42 -16.10
C LYS A 68 -6.10 -18.47 -17.18
N GLN A 69 -5.14 -17.55 -17.14
CA GLN A 69 -4.01 -17.44 -18.06
C GLN A 69 -2.79 -18.15 -17.45
N ALA A 70 -2.91 -19.47 -17.27
CA ALA A 70 -1.95 -20.25 -16.47
C ALA A 70 -0.51 -20.16 -17.00
N LYS A 71 -0.33 -20.15 -18.33
CA LYS A 71 1.00 -20.06 -18.96
C LYS A 71 1.66 -18.70 -18.71
N GLU A 72 0.88 -17.64 -18.81
CA GLU A 72 1.31 -16.26 -18.59
C GLU A 72 1.68 -16.04 -17.13
N VAL A 73 0.87 -16.58 -16.20
CA VAL A 73 1.17 -16.55 -14.76
C VAL A 73 2.43 -17.36 -14.46
N GLU A 74 2.58 -18.56 -15.01
CA GLU A 74 3.79 -19.39 -14.81
C GLU A 74 5.04 -18.68 -15.34
N ALA A 75 4.96 -18.05 -16.52
CA ALA A 75 6.07 -17.27 -17.07
C ALA A 75 6.44 -16.09 -16.17
N LEU A 76 5.44 -15.44 -15.57
CA LEU A 76 5.67 -14.33 -14.64
C LEU A 76 6.30 -14.81 -13.33
N VAL A 77 5.82 -15.92 -12.75
CA VAL A 77 6.41 -16.57 -11.58
C VAL A 77 7.89 -16.87 -11.83
N LYS A 78 8.21 -17.54 -12.96
CA LYS A 78 9.61 -17.87 -13.31
C LYS A 78 10.49 -16.63 -13.42
N LYS A 79 9.99 -15.54 -14.01
CA LYS A 79 10.73 -14.27 -14.08
C LYS A 79 10.95 -13.66 -12.70
N THR A 80 9.96 -13.79 -11.81
CA THR A 80 10.03 -13.29 -10.43
C THR A 80 11.03 -14.10 -9.59
N ASP A 81 11.08 -15.42 -9.75
CA ASP A 81 12.06 -16.28 -9.06
C ASP A 81 13.51 -15.93 -9.43
N GLN A 82 13.73 -15.43 -10.65
CA GLN A 82 15.04 -14.98 -11.14
C GLN A 82 15.47 -13.63 -10.58
N LEU A 83 14.63 -12.91 -9.82
CA LEU A 83 14.97 -11.56 -9.34
C LEU A 83 16.20 -11.57 -8.44
N LYS A 84 16.29 -12.52 -7.51
CA LYS A 84 17.43 -12.61 -6.58
C LYS A 84 18.74 -12.85 -7.34
N ASP A 85 18.72 -13.77 -8.30
CA ASP A 85 19.92 -14.12 -9.08
C ASP A 85 20.37 -12.96 -9.97
N ARG A 86 19.42 -12.17 -10.49
CA ARG A 86 19.70 -11.07 -11.42
C ARG A 86 20.05 -9.76 -10.72
N PHE A 87 19.39 -9.46 -9.61
CA PHE A 87 19.40 -8.14 -8.98
C PHE A 87 19.95 -8.14 -7.55
N GLY A 88 20.32 -9.30 -7.01
CA GLY A 88 20.87 -9.48 -5.67
C GLY A 88 19.79 -9.71 -4.61
N ALA A 89 20.20 -9.89 -3.35
CA ALA A 89 19.26 -10.17 -2.27
C ALA A 89 18.28 -9.00 -2.05
N TYR A 90 17.06 -9.33 -1.66
CA TYR A 90 16.05 -8.34 -1.26
C TYR A 90 16.53 -7.54 -0.04
N ARG A 91 16.23 -6.23 -0.04
CA ARG A 91 16.48 -5.33 1.10
C ARG A 91 15.18 -4.79 1.68
N GLU A 92 14.38 -4.13 0.85
CA GLU A 92 13.12 -3.51 1.27
C GLU A 92 12.20 -3.25 0.07
N SER A 93 10.92 -2.98 0.35
CA SER A 93 9.94 -2.54 -0.65
C SER A 93 9.40 -1.19 -0.24
N GLU A 94 9.50 -0.21 -1.12
CA GLU A 94 9.00 1.15 -0.89
C GLU A 94 7.81 1.44 -1.79
N LEU A 95 6.72 1.94 -1.23
CA LEU A 95 5.59 2.43 -2.01
C LEU A 95 5.95 3.79 -2.61
N ILE A 96 6.02 3.88 -3.95
CA ILE A 96 6.42 5.12 -4.64
C ILE A 96 5.25 5.88 -5.23
N ALA A 97 4.11 5.23 -5.49
CA ALA A 97 2.91 5.91 -5.98
C ALA A 97 1.62 5.16 -5.62
N VAL A 98 0.60 5.94 -5.26
CA VAL A 98 -0.81 5.52 -5.21
C VAL A 98 -1.57 6.48 -6.11
N ARG A 99 -2.24 5.95 -7.14
CA ARG A 99 -3.10 6.76 -8.00
C ARG A 99 -4.47 6.12 -8.09
N ARG A 100 -5.46 6.82 -7.57
CA ARG A 100 -6.87 6.51 -7.80
C ARG A 100 -7.34 7.11 -9.13
N VAL A 101 -8.04 6.30 -9.92
CA VAL A 101 -8.63 6.71 -11.20
C VAL A 101 -10.13 6.44 -11.11
N GLY A 102 -10.92 7.50 -10.96
CA GLY A 102 -12.33 7.36 -10.62
C GLY A 102 -12.52 6.62 -9.30
N ASN A 103 -13.59 5.82 -9.20
CA ASN A 103 -13.96 5.12 -7.96
C ASN A 103 -13.52 3.65 -7.91
N ASP A 104 -13.20 3.09 -9.06
CA ASP A 104 -13.16 1.64 -9.26
C ASP A 104 -11.81 1.15 -9.80
N LEU A 105 -10.82 2.05 -9.91
CA LEU A 105 -9.45 1.72 -10.32
C LEU A 105 -8.42 2.37 -9.38
N VAL A 106 -7.51 1.55 -8.86
CA VAL A 106 -6.36 1.99 -8.06
C VAL A 106 -5.08 1.40 -8.67
N LEU A 107 -4.12 2.28 -8.92
CA LEU A 107 -2.79 1.95 -9.42
C LEU A 107 -1.79 2.13 -8.29
N LEU A 108 -1.01 1.09 -8.02
CA LEU A 108 0.09 1.13 -7.06
C LEU A 108 1.41 0.91 -7.80
N LYS A 109 2.45 1.63 -7.39
CA LYS A 109 3.83 1.36 -7.79
C LYS A 109 4.69 1.17 -6.55
N TYR A 110 5.55 0.17 -6.60
CA TYR A 110 6.53 -0.10 -5.55
C TYR A 110 7.94 -0.19 -6.14
N LEU A 111 8.90 0.37 -5.43
CA LEU A 111 10.33 0.14 -5.67
C LEU A 111 10.77 -1.03 -4.79
N TYR A 112 11.01 -2.18 -5.43
CA TYR A 112 11.53 -3.38 -4.81
C TYR A 112 13.06 -3.31 -4.82
N LYS A 113 13.66 -3.00 -3.68
CA LYS A 113 15.09 -2.74 -3.56
C LYS A 113 15.84 -4.05 -3.34
N CYS A 114 16.81 -4.29 -4.22
CA CYS A 114 17.75 -5.40 -4.10
C CYS A 114 19.17 -4.87 -3.90
N GLU A 115 20.13 -5.76 -3.64
CA GLU A 115 21.52 -5.38 -3.39
C GLU A 115 22.21 -4.68 -4.57
N ASN A 116 21.97 -5.15 -5.79
CA ASN A 116 22.65 -4.65 -6.98
C ASN A 116 21.85 -3.54 -7.66
N PHE A 117 20.57 -3.78 -7.96
CA PHE A 117 19.69 -2.82 -8.65
C PHE A 117 18.23 -3.00 -8.21
N PRO A 118 17.43 -1.93 -8.08
CA PRO A 118 16.03 -2.04 -7.75
C PRO A 118 15.17 -2.39 -8.98
N VAL A 119 13.98 -2.92 -8.72
CA VAL A 119 12.96 -3.28 -9.71
C VAL A 119 11.67 -2.56 -9.37
N VAL A 120 10.93 -2.10 -10.38
CA VAL A 120 9.65 -1.43 -10.15
C VAL A 120 8.51 -2.42 -10.36
N PHE A 121 7.70 -2.63 -9.32
CA PHE A 121 6.46 -3.39 -9.42
C PHE A 121 5.27 -2.46 -9.64
N TYR A 122 4.37 -2.89 -10.51
CA TYR A 122 3.15 -2.18 -10.87
C TYR A 122 1.95 -3.08 -10.59
N PHE A 123 0.97 -2.53 -9.88
CA PHE A 123 -0.30 -3.20 -9.62
C PHE A 123 -1.44 -2.32 -10.09
N ALA A 124 -2.41 -2.90 -10.80
CA ALA A 124 -3.68 -2.27 -11.06
C ALA A 124 -4.80 -3.12 -10.46
N PHE A 125 -5.58 -2.51 -9.59
CA PHE A 125 -6.73 -3.13 -8.95
C PHE A 125 -8.01 -2.53 -9.51
N TYR A 126 -8.94 -3.38 -9.90
CA TYR A 126 -10.25 -2.98 -10.41
C TYR A 126 -11.37 -3.51 -9.52
N ARG A 127 -12.34 -2.65 -9.20
CA ARG A 127 -13.53 -3.00 -8.42
C ARG A 127 -14.59 -3.57 -9.35
N THR A 128 -14.99 -4.81 -9.12
CA THR A 128 -15.95 -5.54 -9.98
C THR A 128 -17.40 -5.44 -9.54
N SER A 129 -17.67 -4.95 -8.33
CA SER A 129 -19.00 -4.61 -7.84
C SER A 129 -18.90 -3.61 -6.71
N ARG A 130 -19.85 -2.67 -6.65
CA ARG A 130 -20.05 -1.74 -5.54
C ARG A 130 -21.26 -2.20 -4.73
N ALA A 131 -21.21 -3.43 -4.21
CA ALA A 131 -22.17 -3.81 -3.19
C ALA A 131 -21.83 -3.07 -1.89
N GLU A 132 -22.82 -2.49 -1.22
CA GLU A 132 -22.67 -1.89 0.11
C GLU A 132 -22.50 -3.01 1.14
N GLY A 133 -21.25 -3.43 1.36
CA GLY A 133 -20.89 -4.41 2.37
C GLY A 133 -19.85 -5.43 1.89
N PRO A 134 -19.16 -6.10 2.83
CA PRO A 134 -18.28 -7.21 2.48
C PRO A 134 -19.11 -8.31 1.81
N THR A 135 -18.86 -8.59 0.54
CA THR A 135 -19.42 -9.76 -0.13
C THR A 135 -18.87 -11.02 0.52
N GLU A 136 -19.70 -12.06 0.66
CA GLU A 136 -19.32 -13.37 1.21
C GLU A 136 -18.12 -14.04 0.49
N ALA A 137 -17.70 -13.50 -0.65
CA ALA A 137 -16.62 -14.00 -1.51
C ALA A 137 -15.29 -13.21 -1.43
N GLY A 138 -15.07 -12.37 -0.42
CA GLY A 138 -13.86 -11.58 -0.26
C GLY A 138 -13.94 -10.19 -0.93
N SER A 139 -12.79 -9.51 -1.04
CA SER A 139 -12.71 -8.13 -1.54
C SER A 139 -13.29 -8.01 -2.95
N THR A 140 -14.16 -7.01 -3.19
CA THR A 140 -14.71 -6.69 -4.52
C THR A 140 -13.66 -6.23 -5.53
N TRP A 141 -12.43 -6.00 -5.06
CA TRP A 141 -11.27 -5.58 -5.82
C TRP A 141 -10.43 -6.77 -6.30
N ARG A 142 -10.12 -6.76 -7.59
CA ARG A 142 -9.29 -7.78 -8.25
C ARG A 142 -8.05 -7.13 -8.85
N VAL A 143 -6.89 -7.80 -8.76
CA VAL A 143 -5.74 -7.43 -9.59
C VAL A 143 -6.07 -7.71 -11.04
N ILE A 144 -5.91 -6.72 -11.91
CA ILE A 144 -6.03 -6.83 -13.36
C ILE A 144 -4.69 -6.64 -14.07
N ILE A 145 -3.70 -6.06 -13.38
CA ILE A 145 -2.31 -5.96 -13.85
C ILE A 145 -1.39 -6.22 -12.66
N VAL A 146 -0.44 -7.13 -12.85
CA VAL A 146 0.78 -7.23 -12.05
C VAL A 146 1.94 -7.41 -13.03
N ARG A 147 2.91 -6.52 -12.97
CA ARG A 147 4.11 -6.57 -13.82
C ARG A 147 5.27 -5.88 -13.11
N PHE A 148 6.46 -6.11 -13.60
CA PHE A 148 7.64 -5.38 -13.16
C PHE A 148 8.59 -5.12 -14.31
N ASP A 149 9.38 -4.06 -14.19
CA ASP A 149 10.42 -3.67 -15.12
C ASP A 149 11.59 -3.00 -14.38
N THR A 150 12.63 -2.65 -15.14
CA THR A 150 13.82 -1.91 -14.67
C THR A 150 13.89 -0.52 -15.31
N GLU A 151 12.78 0.00 -15.82
CA GLU A 151 12.69 1.30 -16.51
C GLU A 151 12.57 2.43 -15.49
N LEU A 152 13.62 2.59 -14.67
CA LEU A 152 13.67 3.52 -13.54
C LEU A 152 13.55 4.99 -13.98
N GLU A 153 14.02 5.31 -15.18
CA GLU A 153 13.91 6.62 -15.80
C GLU A 153 12.46 7.10 -15.94
N LEU A 154 11.51 6.16 -16.11
CA LEU A 154 10.08 6.49 -16.20
C LEU A 154 9.50 6.93 -14.86
N LEU A 155 10.19 6.71 -13.74
CA LEU A 155 9.80 7.25 -12.44
C LEU A 155 10.05 8.76 -12.34
N GLY A 156 11.06 9.26 -13.08
CA GLY A 156 11.40 10.70 -13.12
C GLY A 156 10.51 11.51 -14.07
N LEU A 157 9.80 10.84 -14.98
CA LEU A 157 8.79 11.45 -15.84
C LEU A 157 7.51 11.64 -15.02
N GLY A 158 7.42 12.75 -14.31
CA GLY A 158 6.18 13.19 -13.67
C GLY A 158 5.04 13.37 -14.70
N PRO A 159 3.80 13.58 -14.24
CA PRO A 159 2.65 13.79 -15.12
C PRO A 159 2.73 15.04 -16.03
N ASP A 160 3.81 15.81 -15.99
CA ASP A 160 3.98 17.11 -16.63
C ASP A 160 4.65 17.08 -18.01
N VAL A 161 4.84 15.90 -18.62
CA VAL A 161 5.21 15.85 -20.04
C VAL A 161 3.95 16.08 -20.87
N LYS A 162 3.70 17.36 -21.17
CA LYS A 162 2.65 17.84 -22.09
C LYS A 162 2.82 17.32 -23.50
#